data_AF-A0A434CM58-F1
#
_entry.id   AF-A0A434CM58-F1
#
_cell.length_a   1.000
_cell.length_b   1.000
_cell.length_c   1.000
_cell.angle_alpha   90.00
_cell.angle_beta   90.00
_cell.angle_gamma   90.00
#
_symmetry.space_group_name_H-M   'P 1'
#
loop_
_entity.id
_entity.type
_entity.pdbx_description
1 polymer ?
#
loop_
_entity_poly.entity_id
_entity_poly.type
_entity_poly.pdbx_seq_one_letter_code
_entity_poly.pdbx_strand_id
1 'polypeptide(L)'
;MLHWPATVNGPEMLIAHLPSGYILGTFMRRQWPGSPAIVGAAMVGSVIPDIDMLYFHFIDGGRTHHHSYMTHWPLFWAAAGALSLLFVSWRARSYLAATAAFFAAAMLHMVLDTLASPILWLMPFDRRAFELVTVPADFSNWG
;
A
#
# COMPACT_ATOMS: atom_id res chain seq x y z
N MET A 1 8.47 -21.51 16.91
CA MET A 1 7.00 -21.68 16.87
C MET A 1 6.42 -20.37 17.41
N LEU A 2 6.19 -19.41 16.52
CA LEU A 2 5.70 -18.07 16.88
C LEU A 2 4.17 -18.13 16.90
N HIS A 3 3.57 -17.92 18.07
CA HIS A 3 2.12 -17.84 18.23
C HIS A 3 1.66 -16.43 17.83
N TRP A 4 0.88 -16.33 16.75
CA TRP A 4 0.20 -15.11 16.33
C TRP A 4 -1.24 -15.14 16.87
N PRO A 5 -1.71 -14.12 17.62
CA PRO A 5 -3.10 -14.05 18.03
C PRO A 5 -4.02 -13.70 16.85
N ALA A 6 -5.25 -14.20 16.92
CA ALA A 6 -6.23 -14.21 15.84
C ALA A 6 -6.59 -12.83 15.29
N THR A 7 -6.32 -12.66 14.00
CA THR A 7 -7.08 -11.92 12.97
C THR A 7 -8.03 -10.79 13.38
N VAL A 8 -7.60 -9.55 13.16
CA VAL A 8 -8.52 -8.45 12.81
C VAL A 8 -8.90 -8.62 11.34
N ASN A 9 -9.92 -9.44 11.07
CA ASN A 9 -10.48 -9.64 9.72
C ASN A 9 -11.70 -8.74 9.54
N GLY A 10 -11.49 -7.50 9.09
CA GLY A 10 -12.57 -6.59 8.76
C GLY A 10 -12.27 -5.76 7.50
N PRO A 11 -13.29 -5.28 6.76
CA PRO A 11 -13.16 -4.31 5.65
C PRO A 11 -12.55 -2.95 6.06
N GLU A 12 -12.14 -2.83 7.32
CA GLU A 12 -11.65 -1.63 8.00
C GLU A 12 -10.24 -1.23 7.53
N MET A 13 -9.40 -2.20 7.15
CA MET A 13 -8.04 -1.97 6.61
C MET A 13 -8.06 -1.34 5.20
N LEU A 14 -8.98 -1.79 4.33
CA LEU A 14 -9.16 -1.31 2.95
C LEU A 14 -9.60 0.15 2.85
N ILE A 15 -10.44 0.61 3.80
CA ILE A 15 -10.99 1.96 3.78
C ILE A 15 -10.03 2.97 4.41
N ALA A 16 -9.17 2.55 5.35
CA ALA A 16 -8.25 3.43 6.07
C ALA A 16 -7.26 4.18 5.15
N HIS A 17 -6.90 3.57 4.01
CA HIS A 17 -5.92 4.14 3.08
C HIS A 17 -6.52 5.01 1.97
N LEU A 18 -7.83 4.94 1.74
CA LEU A 18 -8.50 5.74 0.72
C LEU A 18 -8.45 7.26 1.03
N PRO A 19 -8.62 7.71 2.30
CA PRO A 19 -8.39 9.11 2.68
C PRO A 19 -6.96 9.60 2.42
N SER A 20 -5.94 8.76 2.64
CA SER A 20 -4.54 9.16 2.41
C SER A 20 -4.26 9.38 0.92
N GLY A 21 -4.80 8.53 0.05
CA GLY A 21 -4.77 8.71 -1.40
C GLY A 21 -5.48 9.98 -1.86
N TYR A 22 -6.64 10.30 -1.28
CA TYR A 22 -7.35 11.55 -1.59
C TYR A 22 -6.56 12.80 -1.18
N ILE A 23 -5.98 12.81 0.03
CA ILE A 23 -5.15 13.93 0.53
C ILE A 23 -3.93 14.13 -0.37
N LEU A 24 -3.18 13.05 -0.65
CA LEU A 24 -2.01 13.10 -1.52
C LEU A 24 -2.36 13.56 -2.93
N GLY A 25 -3.41 12.99 -3.52
CA GLY A 25 -3.91 13.35 -4.85
C GLY A 25 -4.32 14.82 -4.94
N THR A 26 -4.99 15.33 -3.90
CA THR A 26 -5.40 16.75 -3.83
C THR A 26 -4.19 17.67 -3.73
N PHE A 27 -3.19 17.31 -2.90
CA PHE A 27 -1.93 18.03 -2.80
C PHE A 27 -1.19 18.06 -4.16
N MET A 28 -1.02 16.91 -4.81
CA MET A 28 -0.34 16.81 -6.10
C MET A 28 -1.09 17.54 -7.22
N ARG A 29 -2.42 17.53 -7.22
CA ARG A 29 -3.23 18.28 -8.20
C ARG A 29 -2.94 19.78 -8.16
N ARG A 30 -2.61 20.35 -6.98
CA ARG A 30 -2.23 21.76 -6.87
C ARG A 30 -0.89 22.04 -7.56
N GLN A 31 0.03 21.08 -7.53
CA GLN A 31 1.33 21.18 -8.20
C GLN A 31 1.25 20.92 -9.71
N TRP A 32 0.28 20.11 -10.15
CA TRP A 32 0.06 19.76 -11.57
C TRP A 32 -1.42 19.93 -11.96
N PRO A 33 -1.91 21.18 -12.07
CA PRO A 33 -3.33 21.45 -12.32
C PRO A 33 -3.85 20.93 -13.67
N GLY A 34 -2.96 20.66 -14.64
CA GLY A 34 -3.30 20.20 -15.98
C GLY A 34 -3.63 18.70 -16.11
N SER A 35 -3.56 17.91 -15.03
CA SER A 35 -3.87 16.48 -15.09
C SER A 35 -5.07 16.14 -14.20
N PRO A 36 -6.29 16.05 -14.76
CA PRO A 36 -7.51 15.83 -13.99
C PRO A 36 -7.56 14.42 -13.35
N ALA A 37 -6.77 13.48 -13.88
CA ALA A 37 -6.73 12.11 -13.41
C ALA A 37 -5.90 11.92 -12.12
N ILE A 38 -5.13 12.92 -11.66
CA ILE A 38 -4.21 12.78 -10.51
C ILE A 38 -4.91 12.25 -9.25
N VAL A 39 -6.06 12.84 -8.90
CA VAL A 39 -6.77 12.49 -7.65
C VAL A 39 -7.29 11.06 -7.73
N GLY A 40 -7.93 10.69 -8.85
CA GLY A 40 -8.40 9.32 -9.08
C GLY A 40 -7.25 8.31 -9.08
N ALA A 41 -6.14 8.64 -9.73
CA ALA A 41 -4.97 7.78 -9.78
C ALA A 41 -4.36 7.56 -8.38
N ALA A 42 -4.27 8.61 -7.56
CA ALA A 42 -3.81 8.50 -6.17
C ALA A 42 -4.76 7.64 -5.31
N MET A 43 -6.08 7.85 -5.43
CA MET A 43 -7.06 7.05 -4.69
C MET A 43 -7.04 5.57 -5.07
N VAL A 44 -6.86 5.25 -6.35
CA VAL A 44 -6.70 3.85 -6.79
C VAL A 44 -5.37 3.30 -6.28
N GLY A 45 -4.28 4.08 -6.38
CA GLY A 45 -2.96 3.68 -5.91
C GLY A 45 -2.89 3.41 -4.40
N SER A 46 -3.68 4.12 -3.59
CA SER A 46 -3.69 3.92 -2.14
C SER A 46 -4.42 2.66 -1.68
N VAL A 47 -5.25 2.03 -2.52
CA VAL A 47 -6.05 0.85 -2.16
C VAL A 47 -5.66 -0.41 -2.94
N ILE A 48 -4.95 -0.25 -4.06
CA ILE A 48 -4.56 -1.39 -4.89
C ILE A 48 -3.66 -2.42 -4.18
N PRO A 49 -2.79 -2.06 -3.21
CA PRO A 49 -2.06 -3.07 -2.46
C PRO A 49 -2.96 -3.99 -1.64
N ASP A 50 -4.01 -3.44 -1.04
CA ASP A 50 -5.01 -4.17 -0.23
C ASP A 50 -5.97 -5.07 -1.03
N ILE A 51 -5.94 -5.03 -2.37
CA ILE A 51 -6.80 -5.90 -3.19
C ILE A 51 -6.50 -7.39 -2.93
N ASP A 52 -5.30 -7.72 -2.45
CA ASP A 52 -4.96 -9.06 -2.00
C ASP A 52 -5.82 -9.55 -0.82
N MET A 53 -6.40 -8.66 -0.01
CA MET A 53 -7.35 -9.02 1.03
C MET A 53 -8.66 -9.58 0.44
N LEU A 54 -9.08 -9.10 -0.73
CA LEU A 54 -10.23 -9.70 -1.44
C LEU A 54 -9.89 -11.12 -1.89
N TYR A 55 -8.68 -11.36 -2.38
CA TYR A 55 -8.22 -12.70 -2.73
C TYR A 55 -8.17 -13.61 -1.49
N PHE A 56 -7.63 -13.13 -0.38
CA PHE A 56 -7.58 -13.89 0.87
C PHE A 56 -8.97 -14.23 1.40
N HIS A 57 -9.90 -13.27 1.39
CA HIS A 57 -11.24 -13.44 1.96
C HIS A 57 -12.12 -14.36 1.10
N PHE A 58 -12.05 -14.23 -0.23
CA PHE A 58 -12.92 -14.98 -1.13
C PHE A 58 -12.32 -16.30 -1.64
N ILE A 59 -10.99 -16.45 -1.65
CA ILE A 59 -10.31 -17.60 -2.29
C ILE A 59 -9.44 -18.40 -1.31
N ASP A 60 -8.60 -17.76 -0.49
CA ASP A 60 -7.59 -18.47 0.32
C ASP A 60 -8.12 -18.98 1.68
N GLY A 61 -9.21 -18.42 2.18
CA GLY A 61 -9.88 -18.90 3.39
C GLY A 61 -9.03 -18.81 4.66
N GLY A 62 -8.11 -17.84 4.75
CA GLY A 62 -7.41 -17.56 6.01
C GLY A 62 -6.00 -18.13 6.16
N ARG A 63 -5.46 -18.86 5.18
CA ARG A 63 -4.29 -19.73 5.38
C ARG A 63 -2.93 -19.05 5.23
N THR A 64 -2.84 -17.94 4.50
CA THR A 64 -1.58 -17.23 4.25
C THR A 64 -1.59 -15.84 4.91
N HIS A 65 -0.62 -15.51 5.75
CA HIS A 65 -0.54 -14.16 6.35
C HIS A 65 -0.41 -13.08 5.26
N HIS A 66 -1.34 -12.12 5.24
CA HIS A 66 -1.48 -11.08 4.21
C HIS A 66 -0.19 -10.30 3.89
N HIS A 67 0.64 -10.00 4.88
CA HIS A 67 1.92 -9.31 4.69
C HIS A 67 2.98 -10.15 3.93
N SER A 68 2.68 -11.42 3.63
CA SER A 68 3.54 -12.28 2.83
C SER A 68 3.27 -12.14 1.33
N TYR A 69 2.15 -11.51 0.93
CA TYR A 69 1.83 -11.34 -0.48
C TYR A 69 2.71 -10.27 -1.13
N MET A 70 2.99 -10.48 -2.42
CA MET A 70 3.85 -9.61 -3.23
C MET A 70 3.33 -8.17 -3.34
N THR A 71 2.03 -8.00 -3.15
CA THR A 71 1.29 -6.72 -3.02
C THR A 71 1.78 -5.87 -1.86
N HIS A 72 2.33 -6.47 -0.79
CA HIS A 72 2.92 -5.78 0.36
C HIS A 72 4.45 -5.73 0.31
N TRP A 73 5.06 -5.86 -0.87
CA TRP A 73 6.52 -5.72 -1.03
C TRP A 73 6.84 -4.31 -1.56
N PRO A 74 7.37 -3.40 -0.73
CA PRO A 74 7.63 -2.02 -1.16
C PRO A 74 8.58 -1.92 -2.36
N LEU A 75 9.57 -2.82 -2.43
CA LEU A 75 10.48 -2.89 -3.58
C LEU A 75 9.77 -3.23 -4.90
N PHE A 76 8.72 -4.05 -4.87
CA PHE A 76 7.93 -4.35 -6.06
C PHE A 76 7.29 -3.07 -6.62
N TRP A 77 6.62 -2.29 -5.77
CA TRP A 77 6.00 -1.04 -6.16
C TRP A 77 7.00 0.04 -6.55
N ALA A 78 8.15 0.13 -5.87
CA ALA A 78 9.21 1.06 -6.24
C ALA A 78 9.81 0.73 -7.62
N ALA A 79 10.10 -0.55 -7.89
CA ALA A 79 10.62 -0.99 -9.17
C ALA A 79 9.59 -0.82 -10.30
N ALA A 80 8.34 -1.26 -10.08
CA ALA A 80 7.24 -1.07 -11.03
C ALA A 80 6.98 0.41 -11.31
N GLY A 81 7.03 1.26 -10.29
CA GLY A 81 6.89 2.69 -10.39
C GLY A 81 8.01 3.32 -11.22
N ALA A 82 9.27 2.98 -10.95
CA ALA A 82 10.41 3.49 -11.70
C ALA A 82 10.33 3.12 -13.19
N LEU A 83 10.04 1.86 -13.51
CA LEU A 83 9.88 1.39 -14.89
C LEU A 83 8.69 2.06 -15.59
N SER A 84 7.56 2.19 -14.89
CA SER A 84 6.36 2.82 -15.44
C SER A 84 6.58 4.31 -15.71
N LEU A 85 7.21 5.03 -14.79
CA LEU A 85 7.55 6.44 -14.95
C LEU A 85 8.52 6.65 -16.11
N LEU A 86 9.54 5.80 -16.24
CA LEU A 86 10.48 5.85 -17.36
C LEU A 86 9.75 5.66 -18.68
N PHE A 87 8.94 4.61 -18.80
CA PHE A 87 8.18 4.32 -20.02
C PHE A 87 7.19 5.44 -20.38
N VAL A 88 6.41 5.92 -19.41
CA VAL A 88 5.43 7.01 -19.61
C VAL A 88 6.12 8.32 -19.95
N SER A 89 7.30 8.60 -19.37
CA SER A 89 8.08 9.80 -19.70
C SER A 89 8.53 9.86 -21.16
N TRP A 90 8.69 8.69 -21.79
CA TRP A 90 9.08 8.56 -23.19
C TRP A 90 7.88 8.56 -24.12
N ARG A 91 6.77 7.88 -23.76
CA ARG A 91 5.69 7.60 -24.70
C ARG A 91 4.40 8.40 -24.48
N ALA A 92 4.16 8.87 -23.27
CA ALA A 92 2.86 9.37 -22.84
C ALA A 92 2.95 10.42 -21.72
N ARG A 93 3.82 11.43 -21.90
CA ARG A 93 4.13 12.45 -20.87
C ARG A 93 2.92 13.12 -20.21
N SER A 94 1.80 13.26 -20.91
CA SER A 94 0.54 13.80 -20.37
C SER A 94 0.00 12.99 -19.18
N TYR A 95 0.32 11.70 -19.09
CA TYR A 95 -0.09 10.82 -17.99
C TYR A 95 0.94 10.73 -16.86
N LEU A 96 2.14 11.31 -17.03
CA LEU A 96 3.24 11.14 -16.07
C LEU A 96 2.86 11.56 -14.65
N ALA A 97 2.14 12.67 -14.49
CA ALA A 97 1.71 13.14 -13.18
C ALA A 97 0.69 12.19 -12.51
N ALA A 98 -0.22 11.60 -13.29
CA ALA A 98 -1.18 10.63 -12.78
C ALA A 98 -0.49 9.30 -12.41
N THR A 99 0.45 8.84 -13.24
CA THR A 99 1.27 7.66 -12.95
C THR A 99 2.10 7.87 -11.68
N ALA A 100 2.74 9.03 -11.53
CA ALA A 100 3.48 9.37 -10.32
C ALA A 100 2.58 9.40 -9.09
N ALA A 101 1.38 9.97 -9.19
CA ALA A 101 0.43 10.03 -8.10
C ALA A 101 -0.05 8.64 -7.65
N PHE A 102 -0.30 7.75 -8.59
CA PHE A 102 -0.66 6.35 -8.32
C PHE A 102 0.44 5.63 -7.53
N PHE A 103 1.69 5.66 -8.01
CA PHE A 103 2.79 4.96 -7.33
C PHE A 103 3.19 5.63 -6.02
N ALA A 104 3.10 6.96 -5.93
CA ALA A 104 3.32 7.68 -4.68
C ALA A 104 2.26 7.30 -3.63
N ALA A 105 1.01 7.11 -4.03
CA ALA A 105 -0.05 6.66 -3.12
C ALA A 105 0.12 5.20 -2.69
N ALA A 106 0.55 4.30 -3.59
CA ALA A 106 0.90 2.92 -3.24
C ALA A 106 2.09 2.86 -2.26
N MET A 107 3.06 3.76 -2.41
CA MET A 107 4.17 3.86 -1.45
C MET A 107 3.75 4.48 -0.13
N LEU A 108 2.88 5.48 -0.15
CA LEU A 108 2.31 6.05 1.06
C LEU A 108 1.52 4.99 1.84
N HIS A 109 0.78 4.13 1.15
CA HIS A 109 0.13 2.97 1.74
C HIS A 109 1.15 2.08 2.48
N MET A 110 2.24 1.65 1.82
CA MET A 110 3.30 0.86 2.48
C MET A 110 3.91 1.57 3.69
N VAL A 111 4.10 2.89 3.64
CA VAL A 111 4.62 3.65 4.78
C VAL A 111 3.61 3.66 5.94
N LEU A 112 2.32 3.83 5.67
CA LEU A 112 1.29 3.83 6.70
C LEU A 112 1.16 2.45 7.35
N ASP A 113 1.24 1.39 6.56
CA ASP A 113 1.26 0.03 7.09
C ASP A 113 2.46 -0.22 8.01
N THR A 114 3.64 0.40 7.80
CA THR A 114 4.81 0.21 8.69
C THR A 114 4.62 0.79 10.10
N LEU A 115 3.67 1.73 10.22
CA LEU A 115 3.29 2.30 11.51
C LEU A 115 2.32 1.38 12.26
N ALA A 116 1.50 0.62 11.53
CA ALA A 116 0.49 -0.26 12.09
C ALA A 116 0.97 -1.71 12.29
N SER A 117 1.93 -2.17 11.48
CA SER A 117 2.39 -3.57 11.48
C SER A 117 3.77 -3.73 10.80
N PRO A 118 4.50 -4.82 11.11
CA PRO A 118 5.77 -5.16 10.45
C PRO A 118 5.62 -5.36 8.93
N ILE A 119 6.35 -4.57 8.12
CA ILE A 119 6.46 -4.78 6.65
C ILE A 119 7.85 -5.24 6.22
N LEU A 120 7.87 -6.14 5.24
CA LEU A 120 9.05 -6.69 4.59
C LEU A 120 9.59 -5.78 3.47
N TRP A 121 10.21 -4.65 3.82
CA TRP A 121 10.75 -3.69 2.84
C TRP A 121 11.72 -4.29 1.83
N LEU A 122 12.54 -5.24 2.24
CA LEU A 122 13.65 -5.78 1.46
C LEU A 122 13.30 -7.05 0.67
N MET A 123 12.06 -7.54 0.73
CA MET A 123 11.63 -8.68 -0.09
C MET A 123 11.75 -8.35 -1.59
N PRO A 124 12.20 -9.29 -2.43
CA PRO A 124 12.50 -10.69 -2.13
C PRO A 124 13.93 -10.98 -1.64
N PHE A 125 14.78 -9.96 -1.49
CA PHE A 125 16.21 -10.12 -1.17
C PHE A 125 16.47 -10.44 0.30
N ASP A 126 15.68 -9.85 1.21
CA ASP A 126 15.79 -10.09 2.65
C ASP A 126 14.38 -10.11 3.28
N ARG A 127 14.17 -10.99 4.27
CA ARG A 127 12.90 -11.17 4.99
C ARG A 127 12.84 -10.38 6.30
N ARG A 128 13.75 -9.43 6.52
CA ARG A 128 13.67 -8.52 7.67
C ARG A 128 12.39 -7.68 7.60
N ALA A 129 11.55 -7.85 8.61
CA ALA A 129 10.42 -6.98 8.84
C ALA A 129 10.90 -5.73 9.60
N PHE A 130 10.47 -4.56 9.14
CA PHE A 130 10.73 -3.29 9.82
C PHE A 130 9.44 -2.84 10.52
N GLU A 131 9.55 -2.56 11.82
CA GLU A 131 8.52 -1.89 12.64
C GLU A 131 9.10 -0.57 13.15
N LEU A 132 8.40 0.55 12.95
CA LEU A 132 8.82 1.85 13.48
C LEU A 132 8.36 2.10 14.91
N VAL A 133 7.27 1.45 15.33
CA VAL A 133 6.72 1.54 16.69
C VAL A 133 6.29 0.14 17.12
N THR A 134 7.02 -0.44 18.05
CA THR A 134 6.55 -1.64 18.77
C THR A 134 5.51 -1.16 19.77
N VAL A 135 4.22 -1.16 19.41
CA VAL A 135 3.15 -0.94 20.39
C VAL A 135 3.09 -2.21 21.25
N PRO A 136 3.43 -2.15 22.55
CA PRO A 136 3.22 -3.30 23.42
C PRO A 136 1.73 -3.62 23.42
N ALA A 137 1.38 -4.89 23.19
CA ALA A 137 0.01 -5.35 23.36
C ALA A 137 -0.34 -5.39 24.85
N ASP A 138 -0.50 -4.22 25.48
CA ASP A 138 -0.80 -4.08 26.91
C ASP A 138 -2.28 -4.35 27.24
N PHE A 139 -3.14 -4.50 26.23
CA PHE A 139 -4.55 -4.83 26.42
C PHE A 139 -4.87 -6.19 25.79
N SER A 140 -5.07 -7.18 26.67
CA SER A 140 -5.89 -8.33 26.34
C SER A 140 -7.29 -7.84 26.00
N ASN A 141 -7.68 -8.06 24.75
CA ASN A 141 -9.02 -8.03 24.19
C ASN A 141 -10.10 -8.24 25.27
N TRP A 142 -11.02 -7.27 25.40
CA TRP A 142 -12.24 -7.44 26.18
C TRP A 142 -13.00 -8.64 25.60
N GLY A 143 -13.24 -9.64 26.45
CA GLY A 143 -13.93 -10.89 26.11
C GLY A 143 -15.39 -10.71 25.73
#